data_AF-A0A258L0L8-F1
#
_entry.id   AF-A0A258L0L8-F1
#
_cell.length_a   1.000
_cell.length_b   1.000
_cell.length_c   1.000
_cell.angle_alpha   90.00
_cell.angle_beta   90.00
_cell.angle_gamma   90.00
#
_symmetry.space_group_name_H-M   'P 1'
#
loop_
_entity.id
_entity.type
_entity.pdbx_description
1 polymer ?
#
loop_
_entity_poly.entity_id
_entity_poly.type
_entity_poly.pdbx_seq_one_letter_code
_entity_poly.pdbx_strand_id
1 'polypeptide(L)'
;MTGHRFVALGAVLLLGGCSSSSGMSTGSLFGGGQQNAAAPAAVAANPAGDPTTRAFQVGSTSARAVKCGYNFDPVKLKTTFLSSEAAAVSAADIPRVEKVYDTAYNGVAKAVAGQPGYCTPDKTADIKANLTRHLAGDYAPAQAKKQAEEPGWFSNWGGAGSDSGPKFGTGDWWEKQTEAMGG
;
A
#
# COMPACT_ATOMS: atom_id res chain seq x y z
N MET A 1 -69.32 -11.57 -16.00
CA MET A 1 -68.97 -10.51 -16.96
C MET A 1 -67.69 -9.85 -16.45
N THR A 2 -66.58 -10.07 -17.15
CA THR A 2 -65.47 -9.13 -17.46
C THR A 2 -64.79 -8.39 -16.27
N GLY A 3 -63.49 -8.45 -15.95
CA GLY A 3 -62.27 -8.66 -16.72
C GLY A 3 -61.50 -7.34 -16.93
N HIS A 4 -60.49 -7.03 -16.09
CA HIS A 4 -59.45 -6.00 -16.32
C HIS A 4 -58.13 -6.59 -15.74
N ARG A 5 -57.07 -7.02 -16.43
CA ARG A 5 -56.25 -6.59 -17.58
C ARG A 5 -55.29 -5.40 -17.34
N PHE A 6 -54.02 -5.77 -17.15
CA PHE A 6 -52.74 -5.20 -17.66
C PHE A 6 -52.07 -3.93 -17.06
N VAL A 7 -50.93 -4.16 -16.40
CA VAL A 7 -49.53 -3.68 -16.64
C VAL A 7 -49.27 -2.29 -17.27
N ALA A 8 -48.50 -1.44 -16.58
CA ALA A 8 -47.40 -0.57 -17.10
C ALA A 8 -46.58 -0.01 -15.90
N LEU A 9 -45.27 -0.21 -15.72
CA LEU A 9 -44.07 0.30 -16.43
C LEU A 9 -43.79 1.82 -16.28
N GLY A 10 -42.66 2.15 -15.61
CA GLY A 10 -41.95 3.44 -15.66
C GLY A 10 -42.19 4.37 -14.45
N ALA A 11 -41.28 5.23 -13.99
CA ALA A 11 -39.88 5.51 -14.25
C ALA A 11 -39.44 6.62 -13.25
N VAL A 12 -38.19 6.58 -12.77
CA VAL A 12 -37.32 7.73 -12.42
C VAL A 12 -37.87 8.83 -11.47
N LEU A 13 -37.27 8.94 -10.27
CA LEU A 13 -37.10 10.21 -9.56
C LEU A 13 -35.61 10.45 -9.28
N LEU A 14 -35.11 11.50 -9.92
CA LEU A 14 -33.77 12.07 -9.82
C LEU A 14 -33.66 13.05 -8.62
N LEU A 15 -32.42 13.28 -8.20
CA LEU A 15 -31.84 14.49 -7.58
C LEU A 15 -31.88 14.68 -6.05
N GLY A 16 -30.67 14.84 -5.50
CA GLY A 16 -30.33 15.49 -4.22
C GLY A 16 -29.25 14.69 -3.51
N GLY A 17 -28.00 15.11 -3.35
CA GLY A 17 -27.40 16.44 -3.37
C GLY A 17 -26.36 16.45 -2.25
N CYS A 18 -25.08 16.58 -2.59
CA CYS A 18 -23.98 16.79 -1.65
C CYS A 18 -24.09 18.21 -1.07
N SER A 19 -24.16 18.37 0.27
CA SER A 19 -23.57 19.52 0.94
C SER A 19 -23.38 19.31 2.44
N SER A 20 -22.18 19.70 2.86
CA SER A 20 -21.61 19.85 4.20
C SER A 20 -22.56 20.36 5.31
N SER A 21 -22.56 19.73 6.49
CA SER A 21 -22.65 20.40 7.79
C SER A 21 -22.39 19.44 8.95
N SER A 22 -21.55 19.90 9.87
CA SER A 22 -21.13 19.35 11.16
C SER A 22 -22.24 18.77 12.05
N GLY A 23 -21.93 17.71 12.82
CA GLY A 23 -22.75 17.28 13.96
C GLY A 23 -22.25 15.98 14.60
N MET A 24 -21.69 16.06 15.81
CA MET A 24 -21.36 14.91 16.66
C MET A 24 -22.62 14.28 17.31
N SER A 25 -22.56 12.95 17.45
CA SER A 25 -23.10 12.09 18.52
C SER A 25 -24.48 12.39 19.12
N THR A 26 -25.43 11.46 18.93
CA THR A 26 -26.20 10.87 20.05
C THR A 26 -26.81 9.54 19.63
N GLY A 27 -26.64 8.53 20.49
CA GLY A 27 -27.13 7.18 20.28
C GLY A 27 -28.64 7.03 20.50
N SER A 28 -29.16 5.94 19.95
CA SER A 28 -30.39 5.26 20.37
C SER A 28 -30.14 3.79 20.05
N LEU A 29 -29.68 2.95 21.00
CA LEU A 29 -30.53 2.26 21.99
C LEU A 29 -31.84 1.78 21.35
N PHE A 30 -31.79 0.66 20.61
CA PHE A 30 -32.65 -0.52 20.82
C PHE A 30 -32.33 -1.58 19.75
N GLY A 31 -32.08 -2.82 20.21
CA GLY A 31 -32.42 -4.01 19.42
C GLY A 31 -31.30 -4.71 18.65
N GLY A 32 -30.44 -5.43 19.38
CA GLY A 32 -30.07 -6.83 19.13
C GLY A 32 -29.66 -7.28 17.72
N GLY A 33 -28.43 -7.77 17.63
CA GLY A 33 -28.11 -8.90 16.76
C GLY A 33 -27.04 -8.64 15.72
N GLN A 34 -25.88 -9.22 16.00
CA GLN A 34 -24.81 -9.55 15.07
C GLN A 34 -23.89 -8.41 14.69
N GLN A 35 -22.64 -8.58 15.11
CA GLN A 35 -21.51 -7.76 14.73
C GLN A 35 -21.59 -7.49 13.24
N ASN A 36 -21.73 -6.21 12.91
CA ASN A 36 -21.47 -5.69 11.59
C ASN A 36 -19.99 -6.01 11.32
N ALA A 37 -19.75 -7.19 10.75
CA ALA A 37 -18.52 -7.47 10.05
C ALA A 37 -18.36 -6.28 9.13
N ALA A 38 -17.33 -5.47 9.41
CA ALA A 38 -17.00 -4.31 8.61
C ALA A 38 -17.07 -4.76 7.15
N ALA A 39 -18.17 -4.40 6.47
CA ALA A 39 -18.23 -4.45 5.04
C ALA A 39 -16.97 -3.69 4.61
N PRO A 40 -16.13 -4.25 3.73
CA PRO A 40 -14.94 -3.54 3.30
C PRO A 40 -15.45 -2.20 2.78
N ALA A 41 -15.16 -1.13 3.53
CA ALA A 41 -15.32 0.21 3.05
C ALA A 41 -14.64 0.17 1.69
N ALA A 42 -15.38 0.50 0.63
CA ALA A 42 -14.81 0.63 -0.70
C ALA A 42 -13.65 1.61 -0.54
N VAL A 43 -12.45 1.04 -0.42
CA VAL A 43 -11.25 1.75 -0.04
C VAL A 43 -10.93 2.58 -1.24
N ALA A 44 -11.21 3.88 -1.12
CA ALA A 44 -10.92 4.86 -2.14
C ALA A 44 -9.47 4.62 -2.57
N ALA A 45 -9.30 4.06 -3.76
CA ALA A 45 -8.01 3.89 -4.38
C ALA A 45 -7.44 5.30 -4.47
N ASN A 46 -6.57 5.66 -3.53
CA ASN A 46 -5.97 6.98 -3.53
C ASN A 46 -4.94 6.93 -4.66
N PRO A 47 -5.19 7.56 -5.82
CA PRO A 47 -4.31 7.45 -6.97
C PRO A 47 -3.08 8.34 -6.80
N ALA A 48 -2.73 8.70 -5.56
CA ALA A 48 -1.48 9.34 -5.24
C ALA A 48 -0.35 8.31 -5.41
N GLY A 49 0.57 8.58 -6.33
CA GLY A 49 1.77 7.78 -6.56
C GLY A 49 1.66 6.79 -7.74
N ASP A 50 2.81 6.33 -8.20
CA ASP A 50 2.91 5.31 -9.25
C ASP A 50 2.57 3.92 -8.67
N PRO A 51 1.82 3.06 -9.39
CA PRO A 51 1.42 1.73 -8.91
C PRO A 51 2.61 0.82 -8.53
N THR A 52 3.76 0.97 -9.18
CA THR A 52 4.97 0.21 -8.83
C THR A 52 5.59 0.69 -7.52
N THR A 53 5.50 1.99 -7.23
CA THR A 53 5.95 2.55 -5.95
C THR A 53 5.09 2.04 -4.79
N ARG A 54 3.76 2.00 -4.99
CA ARG A 54 2.84 1.41 -4.01
C ARG A 54 3.13 -0.07 -3.80
N ALA A 55 3.25 -0.85 -4.88
CA ALA A 55 3.58 -2.27 -4.80
C ALA A 55 4.89 -2.53 -4.05
N PHE A 56 5.92 -1.73 -4.32
CA PHE A 56 7.20 -1.82 -3.63
C PHE A 56 7.06 -1.51 -2.13
N GLN A 57 6.33 -0.45 -1.77
CA GLN A 57 6.10 -0.06 -0.39
C GLN A 57 5.31 -1.13 0.39
N VAL A 58 4.22 -1.64 -0.18
CA VAL A 58 3.41 -2.67 0.49
C VAL A 58 4.23 -3.95 0.63
N GLY A 59 4.87 -4.42 -0.44
CA GLY A 59 5.70 -5.63 -0.41
C GLY A 59 6.86 -5.54 0.59
N SER A 60 7.59 -4.42 0.60
CA SER A 60 8.68 -4.20 1.57
C SER A 60 8.19 -4.10 3.01
N THR A 61 7.06 -3.42 3.26
CA THR A 61 6.47 -3.32 4.61
C THR A 61 5.98 -4.68 5.10
N SER A 62 5.34 -5.47 4.24
CA SER A 62 4.91 -6.84 4.54
C SER A 62 6.10 -7.71 4.97
N ALA A 63 7.21 -7.68 4.22
CA ALA A 63 8.39 -8.47 4.58
C ALA A 63 9.00 -8.06 5.93
N ARG A 64 9.08 -6.76 6.20
CA ARG A 64 9.57 -6.22 7.49
C ARG A 64 8.63 -6.59 8.65
N ALA A 65 7.32 -6.55 8.40
CA ALA A 65 6.32 -6.92 9.38
C ALA A 65 6.40 -8.42 9.74
N VAL A 66 6.61 -9.29 8.75
CA VAL A 66 6.86 -10.72 9.01
C VAL A 66 8.13 -10.92 9.83
N LYS A 67 9.24 -10.25 9.48
CA LYS A 67 10.50 -10.33 10.24
C LYS A 67 10.33 -9.87 11.70
N CYS A 68 9.52 -8.85 11.94
CA CYS A 68 9.28 -8.31 13.28
C CYS A 68 8.12 -8.99 14.03
N GLY A 69 7.55 -10.07 13.50
CA GLY A 69 6.57 -10.88 14.20
C GLY A 69 5.19 -10.23 14.36
N TYR A 70 4.82 -9.31 13.47
CA TYR A 70 3.46 -8.77 13.46
C TYR A 70 2.46 -9.85 13.06
N ASN A 71 1.32 -9.91 13.76
CA ASN A 71 0.26 -10.85 13.44
C ASN A 71 -0.64 -10.29 12.33
N PHE A 72 -0.37 -10.69 11.09
CA PHE A 72 -1.19 -10.39 9.92
C PHE A 72 -1.01 -11.49 8.86
N ASP A 73 -1.89 -11.55 7.89
CA ASP A 73 -1.79 -12.48 6.76
C ASP A 73 -1.16 -11.78 5.54
N PRO A 74 0.09 -12.12 5.15
CA PRO A 74 0.77 -11.49 4.03
C PRO A 74 0.15 -11.85 2.67
N VAL A 75 -0.50 -13.01 2.55
CA VAL A 75 -1.19 -13.43 1.33
C VAL A 75 -2.48 -12.63 1.19
N LYS A 76 -3.27 -12.52 2.27
CA LYS A 76 -4.47 -11.69 2.28
C LYS A 76 -4.16 -10.23 1.96
N LEU A 77 -3.11 -9.66 2.56
CA LEU A 77 -2.70 -8.27 2.29
C LEU A 77 -2.33 -8.08 0.81
N LYS A 78 -1.56 -9.00 0.21
CA LYS A 78 -1.25 -8.98 -1.23
C LYS A 78 -2.52 -9.00 -2.06
N THR A 79 -3.45 -9.93 -1.79
CA THR A 79 -4.71 -10.05 -2.54
C THR A 79 -5.56 -8.79 -2.45
N THR A 80 -5.69 -8.20 -1.26
CA THR A 80 -6.45 -6.95 -1.08
C THR A 80 -5.78 -5.79 -1.82
N PHE A 81 -4.45 -5.70 -1.79
CA PHE A 81 -3.69 -4.71 -2.55
C PHE A 81 -3.86 -4.87 -4.07
N LEU A 82 -3.73 -6.07 -4.62
CA LEU A 82 -3.93 -6.28 -6.06
C LEU A 82 -5.38 -5.99 -6.49
N SER A 83 -6.34 -6.25 -5.61
CA SER A 83 -7.75 -5.92 -5.85
C SER A 83 -7.99 -4.41 -5.89
N SER A 84 -7.31 -3.62 -5.04
CA SER A 84 -7.41 -2.16 -5.08
C SER A 84 -6.70 -1.57 -6.30
N GLU A 85 -5.56 -2.14 -6.70
CA GLU A 85 -4.85 -1.73 -7.92
C GLU A 85 -5.63 -2.08 -9.19
N ALA A 86 -6.41 -3.17 -9.20
CA ALA A 86 -7.31 -3.49 -10.32
C ALA A 86 -8.36 -2.41 -10.61
N ALA A 87 -8.68 -1.55 -9.63
CA ALA A 87 -9.53 -0.39 -9.82
C ALA A 87 -8.76 0.87 -10.27
N ALA A 88 -7.43 0.87 -10.17
CA ALA A 88 -6.57 2.03 -10.42
C ALA A 88 -5.68 1.91 -11.67
N VAL A 89 -5.36 0.68 -12.11
CA VAL A 89 -4.54 0.41 -13.30
C VAL A 89 -5.29 -0.44 -14.32
N SER A 90 -4.76 -0.53 -15.55
CA SER A 90 -5.32 -1.42 -16.56
C SER A 90 -5.12 -2.89 -16.15
N ALA A 91 -6.04 -3.78 -16.55
CA ALA A 91 -5.92 -5.21 -16.27
C ALA A 91 -4.61 -5.82 -16.82
N ALA A 92 -4.05 -5.25 -17.90
CA ALA A 92 -2.78 -5.68 -18.47
C ALA A 92 -1.55 -5.33 -17.60
N ASP A 93 -1.69 -4.35 -16.69
CA ASP A 93 -0.61 -3.90 -15.82
C ASP A 93 -0.57 -4.61 -14.47
N ILE A 94 -1.66 -5.30 -14.08
CA ILE A 94 -1.76 -6.04 -12.81
C ILE A 94 -0.63 -7.07 -12.63
N PRO A 95 -0.26 -7.89 -13.64
CA PRO A 95 0.86 -8.82 -13.51
C PRO A 95 2.20 -8.11 -13.23
N ARG A 96 2.38 -6.89 -13.74
CA ARG A 96 3.59 -6.08 -13.49
C ARG A 96 3.61 -5.58 -12.04
N VAL A 97 2.47 -5.08 -11.56
CA VAL A 97 2.30 -4.63 -10.18
C VAL A 97 2.55 -5.77 -9.19
N GLU A 98 1.99 -6.95 -9.47
CA GLU A 98 2.24 -8.16 -8.69
C GLU A 98 3.72 -8.54 -8.66
N LYS A 99 4.39 -8.54 -9.83
CA LYS A 99 5.82 -8.85 -9.91
C LYS A 99 6.67 -7.88 -9.07
N VAL A 100 6.34 -6.59 -9.07
CA VAL A 100 7.04 -5.59 -8.26
C VAL A 100 6.82 -5.85 -6.77
N TYR A 101 5.58 -6.15 -6.37
CA TYR A 101 5.26 -6.53 -4.98
C TYR A 101 6.11 -7.72 -4.52
N ASP A 102 6.14 -8.80 -5.31
CA ASP A 102 6.84 -10.03 -4.95
C ASP A 102 8.36 -9.80 -4.91
N THR A 103 8.89 -9.01 -5.85
CA THR A 103 10.32 -8.65 -5.88
C THR A 103 10.71 -7.87 -4.63
N ALA A 104 9.90 -6.87 -4.25
CA ALA A 104 10.14 -6.06 -3.05
C ALA A 104 10.04 -6.90 -1.78
N TYR A 105 9.01 -7.76 -1.67
CA TYR A 105 8.84 -8.65 -0.53
C TYR A 105 10.03 -9.59 -0.38
N ASN A 106 10.39 -10.32 -1.43
CA ASN A 106 11.48 -11.30 -1.37
C ASN A 106 12.85 -10.64 -1.16
N GLY A 107 13.10 -9.50 -1.81
CA GLY A 107 14.34 -8.75 -1.65
C GLY A 107 14.53 -8.25 -0.22
N VAL A 108 13.48 -7.66 0.36
CA VAL A 108 13.54 -7.17 1.74
C VAL A 108 13.57 -8.31 2.74
N ALA A 109 12.79 -9.38 2.54
CA ALA A 109 12.81 -10.56 3.40
C ALA A 109 14.23 -11.15 3.49
N LYS A 110 14.93 -11.28 2.36
CA LYS A 110 16.33 -11.71 2.32
C LYS A 110 17.26 -10.71 3.02
N ALA A 111 17.12 -9.41 2.74
CA ALA A 111 17.97 -8.37 3.33
C ALA A 111 17.85 -8.29 4.87
N VAL A 112 16.65 -8.49 5.42
CA VAL A 112 16.41 -8.44 6.86
C VAL A 112 16.62 -9.79 7.55
N ALA A 113 16.72 -10.90 6.81
CA ALA A 113 16.94 -12.22 7.37
C ALA A 113 18.24 -12.27 8.20
N GLY A 114 19.34 -11.74 7.64
CA GLY A 114 20.68 -11.73 8.25
C GLY A 114 20.96 -10.57 9.22
N GLN A 115 19.97 -9.74 9.54
CA GLN A 115 20.13 -8.58 10.43
C GLN A 115 19.59 -8.90 11.85
N PRO A 116 20.42 -9.42 12.77
CA PRO A 116 20.03 -9.57 14.17
C PRO A 116 19.76 -8.18 14.76
N GLY A 117 18.60 -7.99 15.40
CA GLY A 117 18.20 -6.68 15.94
C GLY A 117 17.59 -5.70 14.93
N TYR A 118 17.16 -6.16 13.74
CA TYR A 118 16.47 -5.30 12.77
C TYR A 118 15.25 -4.57 13.36
N CYS A 119 14.54 -5.21 14.28
CA CYS A 119 13.30 -4.71 14.87
C CYS A 119 13.57 -3.82 16.08
N THR A 120 14.15 -2.64 15.84
CA THR A 120 14.30 -1.60 16.86
C THR A 120 12.94 -0.92 17.15
N PRO A 121 12.77 -0.24 18.29
CA PRO A 121 11.52 0.47 18.61
C PRO A 121 11.07 1.46 17.53
N ASP A 122 12.00 2.23 16.96
CA ASP A 122 11.67 3.18 15.90
C ASP A 122 11.22 2.49 14.61
N LYS A 123 11.93 1.44 14.20
CA LYS A 123 11.59 0.69 12.99
C LYS A 123 10.26 -0.03 13.15
N THR A 124 10.01 -0.63 14.30
CA THR A 124 8.74 -1.30 14.60
C THR A 124 7.58 -0.30 14.67
N ALA A 125 7.77 0.88 15.25
CA ALA A 125 6.77 1.96 15.19
C ALA A 125 6.42 2.32 13.74
N ASP A 126 7.43 2.48 12.88
CA ASP A 126 7.24 2.81 11.46
C ASP A 126 6.60 1.68 10.67
N ILE A 127 7.03 0.43 10.88
CA ILE A 127 6.43 -0.75 10.26
C ILE A 127 4.97 -0.86 10.67
N LYS A 128 4.65 -0.68 11.95
CA LYS A 128 3.28 -0.72 12.46
C LYS A 128 2.42 0.36 11.81
N ALA A 129 2.89 1.61 11.76
CA ALA A 129 2.16 2.71 11.16
C ALA A 129 1.81 2.43 9.68
N ASN A 130 2.79 1.98 8.89
CA ASN A 130 2.56 1.64 7.49
C ASN A 130 1.69 0.39 7.32
N LEU A 131 1.91 -0.66 8.12
CA LEU A 131 1.13 -1.89 8.07
C LEU A 131 -0.34 -1.63 8.41
N THR A 132 -0.64 -0.84 9.44
CA THR A 132 -2.02 -0.49 9.80
C THR A 132 -2.71 0.28 8.67
N ARG A 133 -2.00 1.19 7.99
CA ARG A 133 -2.54 1.89 6.81
C ARG A 133 -2.82 0.95 5.65
N HIS A 134 -1.88 0.06 5.30
CA HIS A 134 -2.07 -0.91 4.23
C HIS A 134 -3.21 -1.91 4.52
N LEU A 135 -3.38 -2.32 5.79
CA LEU A 135 -4.49 -3.17 6.21
C LEU A 135 -5.84 -2.44 6.17
N ALA A 136 -5.83 -1.11 6.34
CA ALA A 136 -6.99 -0.25 6.15
C ALA A 136 -7.24 0.11 4.66
N GLY A 137 -6.43 -0.42 3.73
CA GLY A 137 -6.48 -0.16 2.29
C GLY A 137 -6.00 1.22 1.86
N ASP A 138 -5.32 1.95 2.73
CA ASP A 138 -4.59 3.16 2.37
C ASP A 138 -3.18 2.77 1.90
N TYR A 139 -3.00 2.79 0.59
CA TYR A 139 -1.74 2.46 -0.09
C TYR A 139 -0.98 3.69 -0.60
N ALA A 140 -1.38 4.90 -0.18
CA ALA A 140 -0.68 6.10 -0.61
C ALA A 140 0.80 6.04 -0.20
N PRO A 141 1.72 6.56 -1.05
CA PRO A 141 3.14 6.55 -0.74
C PRO A 141 3.37 7.16 0.64
N ALA A 142 4.18 6.49 1.46
CA ALA A 142 4.53 7.00 2.76
C ALA A 142 5.12 8.39 2.56
N GLN A 143 4.47 9.40 3.16
CA GLN A 143 4.99 10.76 3.18
C GLN A 143 6.38 10.65 3.77
N ALA A 144 7.40 10.95 2.97
CA ALA A 144 8.77 10.99 3.47
C ALA A 144 8.72 11.84 4.73
N LYS A 145 9.10 11.28 5.87
CA LYS A 145 9.37 12.08 7.06
C LYS A 145 10.34 13.14 6.54
N LYS A 146 9.92 14.41 6.50
CA LYS A 146 10.83 15.53 6.25
C LYS A 146 11.94 15.30 7.26
N GLN A 147 13.07 14.79 6.80
CA GLN A 147 14.25 14.69 7.63
C GLN A 147 14.44 16.13 8.08
N ALA A 148 14.28 16.38 9.38
CA ALA A 148 14.76 17.62 9.94
C ALA A 148 16.21 17.70 9.44
N GLU A 149 16.45 18.72 8.63
CA GLU A 149 17.75 19.02 8.06
C GLU A 149 18.68 19.23 9.25
N GLU A 150 19.28 18.14 9.74
CA GLU A 150 20.31 18.22 10.75
C GLU A 150 21.55 18.76 10.04
N PRO A 151 21.95 20.01 10.32
CA PRO A 151 23.13 20.56 9.71
C PRO A 151 24.34 19.84 10.32
N GLY A 152 25.17 19.23 9.47
CA GLY A 152 26.56 18.99 9.82
C GLY A 152 26.89 17.61 10.40
N TRP A 153 26.99 16.62 9.51
CA TRP A 153 28.02 15.57 9.65
C TRP A 153 28.36 14.94 8.29
N PHE A 154 27.39 14.80 7.38
CA PHE A 154 27.62 14.26 6.04
C PHE A 154 28.21 15.27 5.02
N SER A 155 28.25 16.56 5.33
CA SER A 155 28.86 17.57 4.44
C SER A 155 30.39 17.70 4.57
N ASN A 156 31.03 16.99 5.51
CA ASN A 156 32.48 17.05 5.72
C ASN A 156 33.21 15.71 5.52
N TRP A 157 32.52 14.66 5.08
CA TRP A 157 33.11 13.36 4.69
C TRP A 157 32.85 13.08 3.20
N GLY A 158 33.26 14.02 2.34
CA GLY A 158 33.06 13.88 0.89
C GLY A 158 33.88 14.85 0.04
N GLY A 159 34.78 15.61 0.66
CA GLY A 159 35.84 16.29 -0.06
C GLY A 159 37.00 15.31 -0.25
N ALA A 160 37.30 15.01 -1.51
CA ALA A 160 38.39 14.17 -2.02
C ALA A 160 38.13 12.65 -2.07
N GLY A 161 37.87 12.17 -3.28
CA GLY A 161 37.98 10.76 -3.63
C GLY A 161 37.04 10.36 -4.76
N SER A 162 37.58 10.30 -5.98
CA SER A 162 36.98 9.62 -7.12
C SER A 162 36.38 8.27 -6.73
N ASP A 163 35.14 7.97 -7.14
CA ASP A 163 34.87 6.85 -8.05
C ASP A 163 33.38 6.75 -8.41
N SER A 164 33.17 6.82 -9.71
CA SER A 164 31.93 6.66 -10.46
C SER A 164 31.40 5.23 -10.35
N GLY A 165 30.46 4.99 -9.44
CA GLY A 165 29.64 3.78 -9.38
C GLY A 165 28.22 4.03 -9.88
N PRO A 166 27.63 3.16 -10.73
CA PRO A 166 26.27 3.33 -11.23
C PRO A 166 25.25 3.37 -10.08
N LYS A 167 24.32 4.32 -10.15
CA LYS A 167 23.22 4.40 -9.20
C LYS A 167 22.34 3.14 -9.32
N PHE A 168 21.95 2.60 -8.18
CA PHE A 168 21.03 1.46 -8.11
C PHE A 168 19.73 1.78 -8.88
N GLY A 169 19.44 1.01 -9.93
CA GLY A 169 18.26 1.16 -10.77
C GLY A 169 18.48 1.82 -12.15
N THR A 170 19.68 2.28 -12.48
CA THR A 170 20.01 2.66 -13.87
C THR A 170 20.39 1.44 -14.71
N GLY A 171 20.26 1.51 -16.04
CA GLY A 171 20.60 0.41 -16.96
C GLY A 171 21.98 -0.19 -16.68
N ASP A 172 22.98 0.69 -16.51
CA ASP A 172 24.36 0.32 -16.20
C ASP A 172 24.54 -0.53 -14.94
N TRP A 173 23.61 -0.45 -13.98
CA TRP A 173 23.63 -1.30 -12.78
C TRP A 173 23.17 -2.74 -13.08
N TRP A 174 22.19 -2.90 -13.98
CA TRP A 174 21.65 -4.20 -14.38
C TRP A 174 22.59 -4.96 -15.32
N GLU A 175 23.26 -4.27 -16.25
CA GLU A 175 24.25 -4.88 -17.14
C GLU A 175 25.44 -5.46 -16.36
N LYS A 176 25.92 -4.74 -15.35
CA LYS A 176 27.04 -5.17 -14.51
C LYS A 176 26.72 -6.37 -13.61
N GLN A 177 25.46 -6.56 -13.22
CA GLN A 177 25.02 -7.77 -12.53
C GLN A 177 24.92 -8.98 -13.46
N THR A 178 24.66 -8.74 -14.75
CA THR A 178 24.52 -9.82 -15.74
C THR A 178 25.89 -10.37 -16.14
N GLU A 179 26.90 -9.50 -16.27
CA GLU A 179 28.29 -9.92 -16.52
C GLU A 179 28.90 -10.69 -15.33
N ALA A 180 28.55 -10.35 -14.09
CA ALA A 180 29.06 -11.03 -12.89
C ALA A 180 28.52 -12.46 -12.70
N MET A 181 27.53 -12.89 -13.49
CA MET A 181 26.97 -14.25 -13.46
C MET A 181 27.37 -15.11 -14.67
N GLY A 182 28.20 -14.59 -15.59
CA GLY A 182 28.59 -15.24 -16.84
C GLY A 182 30.08 -15.58 -16.96
N GLY A 183 30.76 -15.88 -15.85
CA GLY A 183 32.14 -16.35 -15.82
C GLY A 183 32.29 -17.64 -15.04
#